data_AF-A0A1M7KIH0-F1
#
_entry.id   AF-A0A1M7KIH0-F1
#
_cell.length_a   1.000
_cell.length_b   1.000
_cell.length_c   1.000
_cell.angle_alpha   90.00
_cell.angle_beta   90.00
_cell.angle_gamma   90.00
#
_symmetry.space_group_name_H-M   'P 1'
#
loop_
_entity.id
_entity.type
_entity.pdbx_description
1 polymer ?
#
loop_
_entity_poly.entity_id
_entity_poly.type
_entity_poly.pdbx_seq_one_letter_code
_entity_poly.pdbx_strand_id
1 'polypeptide(L)' 'MAKKAQRITLYKHIWARIRYWQNLKDISDAELASYLQVGERTLHEYDKSAANVTLGRVDNLLYVTGMELNDLMAL' A
#
# COMPACT_ATOMS: atom_id res chain seq x y z
N MET A 1 32.22 13.27 4.41
CA MET A 1 31.21 12.22 4.65
C MET A 1 30.27 12.20 3.45
N ALA A 2 30.17 11.08 2.74
CA ALA A 2 29.22 10.96 1.64
C ALA A 2 27.80 11.16 2.18
N LYS A 3 27.03 12.10 1.59
CA LYS A 3 25.59 12.20 1.87
C LYS A 3 24.97 10.86 1.50
N LYS A 4 24.55 10.06 2.49
CA LYS A 4 23.73 8.87 2.23
C LYS A 4 22.55 9.35 1.40
N ALA A 5 22.37 8.79 0.20
CA ALA A 5 21.21 9.08 -0.62
C ALA A 5 19.94 8.91 0.24
N GLN A 6 19.00 9.84 0.12
CA GLN A 6 17.79 9.84 0.93
C GLN A 6 16.98 8.59 0.57
N ARG A 7 17.08 7.56 1.41
CA ARG A 7 16.42 6.27 1.20
C ARG A 7 14.91 6.48 1.28
N ILE A 8 14.19 6.04 0.24
CA ILE A 8 12.74 5.87 0.34
C ILE A 8 12.48 4.70 1.29
N THR A 9 11.62 4.94 2.28
CA THR A 9 11.31 3.95 3.31
C THR A 9 10.47 2.82 2.74
N LEU A 10 10.62 1.61 3.31
CA LEU A 10 9.92 0.41 2.83
C LEU A 10 8.40 0.60 2.78
N TYR A 11 7.81 1.18 3.83
CA TYR A 11 6.36 1.44 3.88
C TYR A 11 5.89 2.39 2.78
N LYS A 12 6.72 3.35 2.34
CA LYS A 12 6.39 4.23 1.21
C LYS A 12 6.42 3.47 -0.11
N HIS A 13 7.37 2.55 -0.28
CA HIS A 13 7.40 1.68 -1.45
C HIS A 13 6.15 0.80 -1.52
N ILE A 14 5.82 0.11 -0.43
CA ILE A 14 4.63 -0.76 -0.37
C ILE A 14 3.38 0.05 -0.68
N TRP A 15 3.19 1.21 -0.02
CA TRP A 15 2.02 2.05 -0.27
C TRP A 15 1.92 2.54 -1.71
N ALA A 16 3.04 2.97 -2.30
CA ALA A 16 3.07 3.37 -3.70
C ALA A 16 2.69 2.22 -4.64
N ARG A 17 3.12 0.99 -4.36
CA ARG A 17 2.72 -0.19 -5.14
C ARG A 17 1.23 -0.52 -4.99
N ILE A 18 0.68 -0.42 -3.78
CA ILE A 18 -0.76 -0.62 -3.53
C ILE A 18 -1.59 0.41 -4.30
N ARG A 19 -1.22 1.70 -4.25
CA ARG A 19 -1.92 2.76 -5.00
C ARG A 19 -1.78 2.60 -6.50
N TYR A 20 -0.61 2.20 -6.99
CA TYR A 20 -0.43 1.92 -8.41
C TYR A 20 -1.29 0.73 -8.87
N TRP A 21 -1.30 -0.36 -8.10
CA TRP A 21 -2.18 -1.51 -8.33
C TRP A 21 -3.66 -1.12 -8.36
N GLN A 22 -4.11 -0.31 -7.40
CA GLN A 22 -5.48 0.18 -7.35
C GLN A 22 -5.86 0.91 -8.65
N ASN A 23 -5.00 1.82 -9.12
CA ASN A 23 -5.22 2.54 -10.37
C ASN A 23 -5.22 1.61 -11.59
N LEU A 24 -4.31 0.62 -11.63
CA LEU A 24 -4.25 -0.36 -12.72
C LEU A 24 -5.50 -1.23 -12.82
N LYS A 25 -6.17 -1.48 -11.70
CA LYS A 25 -7.36 -2.33 -11.62
C LYS A 25 -8.68 -1.54 -11.60
N ASP A 26 -8.61 -0.20 -11.68
CA ASP A 26 -9.76 0.70 -11.59
C ASP A 26 -10.59 0.48 -10.32
N ILE A 27 -9.90 0.26 -9.19
CA ILE A 27 -10.51 -0.03 -7.89
C ILE A 27 -10.77 1.29 -7.15
N SER A 28 -11.99 1.45 -6.63
CA SER A 28 -12.35 2.64 -5.86
C SER A 28 -11.62 2.69 -4.50
N ASP A 29 -11.54 3.89 -3.91
CA ASP A 29 -10.98 4.04 -2.55
C ASP A 29 -11.79 3.25 -1.51
N ALA A 30 -13.12 3.16 -1.67
CA ALA A 30 -13.99 2.37 -0.81
C ALA A 30 -13.64 0.87 -0.85
N GLU A 31 -13.40 0.33 -2.04
CA GLU A 31 -13.00 -1.07 -2.22
C GLU A 31 -11.60 -1.34 -1.67
N LEU A 32 -10.63 -0.48 -1.96
CA LEU A 32 -9.28 -0.63 -1.41
C LEU A 32 -9.29 -0.55 0.13
N ALA A 33 -10.07 0.36 0.70
CA ALA A 33 -10.25 0.46 2.15
C ALA A 33 -10.83 -0.84 2.72
N SER A 34 -11.84 -1.43 2.04
CA SER A 34 -12.41 -2.72 2.42
C SER A 34 -11.38 -3.85 2.38
N TYR A 35 -10.53 -3.92 1.34
CA TYR A 35 -9.49 -4.96 1.23
C TYR A 35 -8.44 -4.86 2.33
N LEU A 36 -8.08 -3.63 2.71
CA LEU A 36 -7.19 -3.37 3.84
C LEU A 36 -7.91 -3.53 5.21
N GLN A 37 -9.23 -3.73 5.21
CA GLN A 37 -10.11 -3.74 6.40
C GLN A 37 -10.01 -2.46 7.25
N VAL A 38 -9.98 -1.31 6.59
CA VAL A 38 -10.01 0.02 7.22
C VAL A 38 -11.16 0.85 6.65
N GLY A 39 -11.46 1.99 7.28
CA GLY A 39 -12.36 2.97 6.67
C GLY A 39 -11.64 3.87 5.67
N GLU A 40 -12.37 4.45 4.71
CA GLU A 40 -11.82 5.40 3.71
C GLU A 40 -11.06 6.55 4.36
N ARG A 41 -11.53 7.05 5.51
CA ARG A 41 -10.80 8.06 6.28
C ARG A 41 -9.38 7.62 6.61
N THR A 42 -9.20 6.38 7.09
CA THR A 42 -7.88 5.84 7.42
C THR A 42 -7.03 5.61 6.17
N LEU A 43 -7.66 5.17 5.08
CA LEU A 43 -7.00 5.03 3.78
C LEU A 43 -6.36 6.36 3.35
N HIS A 44 -7.10 7.46 3.42
CA HIS A 44 -6.58 8.79 3.07
C HIS A 44 -5.49 9.30 4.03
N GLU A 45 -5.50 8.87 5.30
CA GLU A 45 -4.40 9.17 6.22
C GLU A 45 -3.10 8.44 5.83
N TYR A 46 -3.18 7.29 5.16
CA TYR A 46 -1.99 6.60 4.64
C TYR A 46 -1.33 7.36 3.48
N ASP A 47 -2.08 8.13 2.69
CA ASP A 47 -1.49 9.00 1.66
C ASP A 47 -0.62 10.11 2.26
N LYS A 48 -0.99 10.57 3.47
CA LYS A 48 -0.21 11.55 4.23
C LYS A 48 0.95 10.88 4.97
N SER A 49 0.69 9.71 5.57
CA SER A 49 1.65 8.96 6.37
C SER A 49 1.50 7.45 6.19
N ALA A 50 2.18 6.91 5.18
CA ALA A 50 2.23 5.48 4.90
C ALA A 50 2.89 4.65 6.03
N ALA A 51 3.51 5.29 7.03
CA ALA A 51 4.12 4.60 8.17
C ALA A 51 3.10 3.81 9.01
N ASN A 52 1.82 4.19 8.93
CA ASN A 52 0.73 3.53 9.66
C ASN A 52 0.11 2.35 8.88
N VAL A 53 0.57 2.09 7.65
CA VAL A 53 0.21 0.87 6.91
C VAL A 53 0.96 -0.30 7.56
N THR A 54 0.23 -1.13 8.30
CA THR A 54 0.83 -2.29 8.98
C THR A 54 0.92 -3.47 8.03
N LEU A 55 1.87 -4.38 8.30
CA LEU A 55 2.01 -5.61 7.51
C LEU A 55 0.74 -6.46 7.50
N GLY A 56 -0.04 -6.47 8.59
CA GLY A 56 -1.33 -7.18 8.63
C GLY A 56 -2.37 -6.57 7.68
N ARG A 57 -2.31 -5.27 7.39
CA ARG A 57 -3.19 -4.63 6.39
C ARG A 57 -2.79 -5.06 4.99
N VAL A 58 -1.49 -5.09 4.71
CA VAL A 58 -0.95 -5.56 3.44
C VAL A 58 -1.30 -7.03 3.23
N ASP A 59 -1.14 -7.87 4.25
CA ASP A 59 -1.50 -9.29 4.20
C ASP A 59 -2.99 -9.51 3.88
N ASN A 60 -3.89 -8.75 4.50
CA ASN A 60 -5.32 -8.80 4.18
C ASN A 60 -5.59 -8.46 2.70
N LEU A 61 -4.95 -7.43 2.15
CA LEU A 61 -5.08 -7.07 0.75
C LEU A 61 -4.63 -8.22 -0.16
N LEU A 62 -3.44 -8.78 0.12
CA LEU A 62 -2.87 -9.91 -0.64
C LEU A 62 -3.81 -11.13 -0.59
N TYR A 63 -4.33 -11.45 0.60
CA TYR A 63 -5.28 -12.54 0.80
C TYR A 63 -6.58 -12.35 0.01
N VAL A 64 -7.22 -11.18 0.10
CA VAL A 64 -8.50 -10.90 -0.57
C VAL A 64 -8.35 -10.88 -2.10
N THR A 65 -7.22 -10.39 -2.59
CA THR A 65 -6.96 -10.27 -4.04
C THR A 65 -6.34 -11.52 -4.66
N GLY A 66 -5.91 -12.48 -3.84
CA GLY A 66 -5.13 -13.64 -4.27
C GLY A 66 -3.76 -13.28 -4.86
N MET A 67 -3.22 -12.11 -4.50
CA MET A 67 -1.95 -11.59 -5.01
C MET A 67 -0.80 -11.98 -4.09
N GLU A 68 0.32 -12.39 -4.67
CA GLU A 68 1.56 -12.59 -3.92
C GLU A 68 2.29 -11.26 -3.68
N LEU A 69 3.01 -11.14 -2.56
CA LEU A 69 3.77 -9.93 -2.24
C LEU A 69 4.80 -9.60 -3.33
N ASN A 70 5.44 -10.61 -3.92
CA ASN A 70 6.43 -10.40 -4.98
C ASN A 70 5.80 -9.79 -6.23
N ASP A 71 4.58 -10.19 -6.58
CA ASP A 71 3.85 -9.65 -7.72
C ASP A 71 3.50 -8.19 -7.47
N LEU A 72 2.98 -7.85 -6.28
CA LEU A 72 2.71 -6.47 -5.87
C LEU A 72 3.96 -5.58 -5.99
N MET A 73 5.11 -6.09 -5.55
CA MET A 73 6.36 -5.34 -5.56
C MET A 73 6.96 -5.19 -6.96
N ALA A 74 6.61 -6.08 -7.89
CA ALA A 74 7.07 -6.11 -9.28
C ALA A 74 6.23 -5.26 -10.25
N LEU A 75 5.02 -4.83 -9.86
CA LEU A 75 4.21 -3.85 -10.62
C LEU A 75 4.98 -2.57 -10.91
#